data_AF-A0A963HC78-F1
#
_entry.id   AF-A0A963HC78-F1
#
_cell.length_a   1.000
_cell.length_b   1.000
_cell.length_c   1.000
_cell.angle_alpha   90.00
_cell.angle_beta   90.00
_cell.angle_gamma   90.00
#
_symmetry.space_group_name_H-M   'P 1'
#
loop_
_entity.id
_entity.type
_entity.pdbx_description
1 polymer ?
#
loop_
_entity_poly.entity_id
_entity_poly.type
_entity_poly.pdbx_seq_one_letter_code
_entity_poly.pdbx_strand_id
1 'polypeptide(L)'
;IADRPGLAPGLIGGMLASQLQAGFLGGIVAGFAAGYVALAMRKHIKVPTHFEGLMPVLVIPLLATLVVGLLMVYVVGGPAKAIMDGLTHFLQGMGSTNAVILGLLLGGMMAVDMGGPTNKAAYTFAVGLLASNSFLPMAAVMAAGMVPPLGIALATFIAKNRFSADEREAGKAAAVLGISFITEGAIPFAAKDPLRVIPSCVVGAALTGALSMLFGCTLRAPHGGVFVLAIPNAVGNLLPYIGAIVAGTIVTAVMLMLLKKPIVDGPAVAA
;
A
#
# COMPACT_ATOMS: atom_id res chain seq x y z
N ILE A 1 6.68 19.76 -7.22
CA ILE A 1 6.29 20.52 -8.44
C ILE A 1 6.55 22.02 -8.26
N ALA A 2 5.88 22.70 -7.32
CA ALA A 2 6.02 24.16 -7.12
C ALA A 2 6.73 24.57 -5.81
N ASP A 3 7.42 23.64 -5.13
CA ASP A 3 8.00 23.84 -3.80
C ASP A 3 6.96 24.30 -2.75
N ARG A 4 7.38 25.11 -1.77
CA ARG A 4 6.55 25.59 -0.65
C ARG A 4 5.26 26.33 -1.08
N PRO A 5 5.25 27.17 -2.14
CA PRO A 5 4.04 27.88 -2.59
C PRO A 5 2.86 26.98 -2.94
N GLY A 6 3.10 25.72 -3.33
CA GLY A 6 2.03 24.75 -3.65
C GLY A 6 1.38 24.11 -2.42
N LEU A 7 1.92 24.31 -1.21
CA LEU A 7 1.45 23.62 -0.01
C LEU A 7 0.05 24.08 0.43
N ALA A 8 -0.18 25.40 0.53
CA ALA A 8 -1.48 25.96 0.92
C ALA A 8 -2.61 25.53 -0.04
N PRO A 9 -2.51 25.74 -1.37
CA PRO A 9 -3.54 25.26 -2.29
C PRO A 9 -3.72 23.75 -2.27
N GLY A 10 -2.64 22.98 -2.05
CA GLY A 10 -2.71 21.52 -1.94
C GLY A 10 -3.47 21.04 -0.70
N LEU A 11 -3.18 21.63 0.46
CA LEU A 11 -3.88 21.31 1.71
C LEU A 11 -5.35 21.70 1.66
N ILE A 12 -5.67 22.90 1.16
CA ILE A 12 -7.05 23.37 1.03
C ILE A 12 -7.80 22.55 -0.02
N GLY A 13 -7.17 22.25 -1.16
CA GLY A 13 -7.75 21.37 -2.17
C GLY A 13 -8.01 19.96 -1.65
N GLY A 14 -7.09 19.39 -0.86
CA GLY A 14 -7.28 18.10 -0.18
C GLY A 14 -8.40 18.13 0.87
N MET A 15 -8.51 19.21 1.64
CA MET A 15 -9.61 19.42 2.57
C MET A 15 -10.95 19.50 1.83
N LEU A 16 -11.00 20.22 0.70
CA LEU A 16 -12.18 20.28 -0.16
C LEU A 16 -12.52 18.91 -0.74
N ALA A 17 -11.54 18.08 -1.11
CA ALA A 17 -11.82 16.72 -1.58
C ALA A 17 -12.58 15.88 -0.53
N SER A 18 -12.26 16.06 0.75
CA SER A 18 -13.00 15.43 1.86
C SER A 18 -14.40 16.03 2.02
N GLN A 19 -14.51 17.36 2.08
CA GLN A 19 -15.81 18.04 2.27
C GLN A 19 -16.79 17.77 1.12
N LEU A 20 -16.30 17.75 -0.12
CA LEU A 20 -17.09 17.45 -1.31
C LEU A 20 -17.35 15.96 -1.52
N GLN A 21 -16.87 15.10 -0.61
CA GLN A 21 -16.94 13.63 -0.72
C GLN A 21 -16.31 13.09 -2.02
N ALA A 22 -15.37 13.84 -2.60
CA ALA A 22 -14.58 13.41 -3.76
C ALA A 22 -13.51 12.37 -3.37
N GLY A 23 -13.30 12.17 -2.06
CA GLY A 23 -12.44 11.16 -1.50
C GLY A 23 -10.98 11.28 -1.96
N PHE A 24 -10.30 10.15 -2.02
CA PHE A 24 -8.89 10.10 -2.39
C PHE A 24 -8.62 10.55 -3.83
N LEU A 25 -9.50 10.23 -4.78
CA LEU A 25 -9.37 10.65 -6.18
C LEU A 25 -9.38 12.18 -6.31
N GLY A 26 -10.33 12.85 -5.63
CA GLY A 26 -10.33 14.30 -5.55
C GLY A 26 -9.05 14.86 -4.91
N GLY A 27 -8.52 14.19 -3.89
CA GLY A 27 -7.27 14.57 -3.22
C GLY A 27 -6.04 14.50 -4.14
N ILE A 28 -5.91 13.44 -4.96
CA ILE A 28 -4.84 13.34 -5.96
C ILE A 28 -4.94 14.50 -6.96
N VAL A 29 -6.12 14.71 -7.54
CA VAL A 29 -6.32 15.77 -8.55
C VAL A 29 -6.02 17.14 -7.94
N ALA A 30 -6.49 17.41 -6.73
CA ALA A 30 -6.21 18.64 -6.00
C ALA A 30 -4.71 18.86 -5.78
N GLY A 31 -3.97 17.83 -5.38
CA GLY A 31 -2.53 17.92 -5.12
C GLY A 31 -1.72 18.24 -6.39
N PHE A 32 -2.02 17.56 -7.50
CA PHE A 32 -1.39 17.85 -8.79
C PHE A 32 -1.79 19.23 -9.33
N ALA A 33 -3.08 19.59 -9.26
CA ALA A 33 -3.57 20.90 -9.67
C ALA A 33 -2.87 22.01 -8.87
N ALA A 34 -2.78 21.89 -7.55
CA ALA A 34 -2.06 22.83 -6.70
C ALA A 34 -0.59 22.99 -7.09
N GLY A 35 0.10 21.87 -7.35
CA GLY A 35 1.49 21.90 -7.81
C GLY A 35 1.65 22.61 -9.16
N TYR A 36 0.85 22.28 -10.16
CA TYR A 36 1.01 22.85 -11.50
C TYR A 36 0.48 24.28 -11.62
N VAL A 37 -0.64 24.62 -10.96
CA VAL A 37 -1.18 25.99 -10.94
C VAL A 37 -0.22 26.93 -10.24
N ALA A 38 0.32 26.56 -9.07
CA ALA A 38 1.30 27.39 -8.37
C ALA A 38 2.59 27.57 -9.19
N LEU A 39 3.05 26.53 -9.90
CA LEU A 39 4.21 26.62 -10.79
C LEU A 39 3.93 27.55 -11.98
N ALA A 40 2.74 27.45 -12.57
CA ALA A 40 2.34 28.30 -13.68
C ALA A 40 2.27 29.77 -13.26
N MET A 41 1.69 30.06 -12.09
CA MET A 41 1.65 31.41 -11.52
C MET A 41 3.05 31.96 -11.25
N ARG A 42 3.95 31.15 -10.67
CA ARG A 42 5.35 31.54 -10.45
C ARG A 42 6.07 31.91 -11.75
N LYS A 43 5.76 31.24 -12.86
CA LYS A 43 6.42 31.49 -14.15
C LYS A 43 5.85 32.70 -14.90
N HIS A 44 4.55 32.96 -14.79
CA HIS A 44 3.88 33.95 -15.64
C HIS A 44 3.58 35.27 -14.94
N ILE A 45 3.43 35.28 -13.61
CA ILE A 45 3.18 36.51 -12.85
C ILE A 45 4.53 37.17 -12.57
N LYS A 46 4.80 38.28 -13.25
CA LYS A 46 5.98 39.12 -13.02
C LYS A 46 5.58 40.30 -12.14
N VAL A 47 6.33 40.52 -11.07
CA VAL A 47 6.17 41.66 -10.17
C VAL A 47 7.48 42.45 -10.09
N PRO A 48 7.45 43.75 -9.72
CA PRO A 48 8.67 44.51 -9.47
C PRO A 48 9.53 43.84 -8.39
N THR A 49 10.85 44.04 -8.45
CA THR A 49 11.84 43.38 -7.58
C THR A 49 11.54 43.54 -6.09
N HIS A 50 10.95 44.66 -5.67
CA HIS A 50 10.54 44.91 -4.28
C HIS A 50 9.45 43.94 -3.76
N PHE A 51 8.68 43.33 -4.65
CA PHE A 51 7.56 42.45 -4.31
C PHE A 51 7.85 40.96 -4.54
N GLU A 52 9.02 40.59 -5.05
CA GLU A 52 9.37 39.20 -5.33
C GLU A 52 9.30 38.31 -4.08
N GLY A 53 9.63 38.85 -2.90
CA GLY A 53 9.51 38.15 -1.62
C GLY A 53 8.06 37.80 -1.24
N LEU A 54 7.07 38.58 -1.68
CA LEU A 54 5.66 38.31 -1.40
C LEU A 54 5.04 37.24 -2.30
N MET A 55 5.67 36.96 -3.45
CA MET A 55 5.16 36.00 -4.42
C MET A 55 5.00 34.58 -3.83
N PRO A 56 6.05 33.96 -3.27
CA PRO A 56 5.93 32.61 -2.71
C PRO A 56 5.20 32.55 -1.37
N VAL A 57 5.10 33.68 -0.66
CA VAL A 57 4.53 33.74 0.70
C VAL A 57 3.02 34.01 0.69
N LEU A 58 2.55 34.89 -0.20
CA LEU A 58 1.18 35.39 -0.18
C LEU A 58 0.49 35.25 -1.53
N VAL A 59 1.06 35.85 -2.58
CA VAL A 59 0.36 36.03 -3.87
C VAL A 59 0.07 34.68 -4.54
N ILE A 60 1.09 33.85 -4.71
CA ILE A 60 0.93 32.53 -5.35
C ILE A 60 0.06 31.62 -4.48
N PRO A 61 0.32 31.45 -3.16
CA PRO A 61 -0.55 30.64 -2.31
C PRO A 61 -2.03 31.06 -2.37
N LEU A 62 -2.33 32.36 -2.32
CA LEU A 62 -3.71 32.87 -2.33
C LEU A 62 -4.40 32.61 -3.67
N LEU A 63 -3.78 33.02 -4.78
CA LEU A 63 -4.38 32.88 -6.12
C LEU A 63 -4.49 31.42 -6.52
N ALA A 64 -3.45 30.61 -6.25
CA ALA A 64 -3.49 29.19 -6.54
C ALA A 64 -4.58 28.49 -5.73
N THR A 65 -4.78 28.88 -4.47
CA THR A 65 -5.85 28.34 -3.62
C THR A 65 -7.22 28.66 -4.21
N LEU A 66 -7.43 29.91 -4.64
CA LEU A 66 -8.68 30.31 -5.28
C LEU A 66 -8.96 29.47 -6.53
N VAL A 67 -7.98 29.35 -7.43
CA VAL A 67 -8.13 28.59 -8.67
C VAL A 67 -8.38 27.11 -8.40
N VAL A 68 -7.57 26.48 -7.53
CA VAL A 68 -7.73 25.05 -7.18
C VAL A 68 -9.06 24.82 -6.47
N GLY A 69 -9.46 25.71 -5.56
CA GLY A 69 -10.73 25.61 -4.85
C GLY A 69 -11.93 25.67 -5.79
N LEU A 70 -11.95 26.63 -6.72
CA LEU A 70 -12.99 26.74 -7.74
C LEU A 70 -13.02 25.51 -8.65
N LEU A 71 -11.85 25.03 -9.09
CA LEU A 71 -11.74 23.82 -9.89
C LEU A 71 -12.28 22.59 -9.16
N MET A 72 -11.99 22.46 -7.85
CA MET A 72 -12.51 21.38 -7.02
C MET A 72 -14.04 21.46 -6.87
N VAL A 73 -14.59 22.64 -6.60
CA VAL A 73 -16.03 22.82 -6.37
C VAL A 73 -16.83 22.60 -7.65
N TYR A 74 -16.42 23.20 -8.77
CA TYR A 74 -17.24 23.26 -9.98
C TYR A 74 -16.96 22.15 -11.00
N VAL A 75 -15.76 21.57 -11.00
CA VAL A 75 -15.34 20.65 -12.07
C VAL A 75 -15.04 19.25 -11.53
N VAL A 76 -14.23 19.14 -10.47
CA VAL A 76 -13.69 17.84 -10.03
C VAL A 76 -14.61 17.14 -9.02
N GLY A 77 -15.18 17.90 -8.07
CA GLY A 77 -15.86 17.35 -6.90
C GLY A 77 -17.01 16.41 -7.25
N GLY A 78 -17.92 16.84 -8.11
CA GLY A 78 -19.08 16.05 -8.54
C GLY A 78 -18.69 14.73 -9.22
N PRO A 79 -17.90 14.75 -10.31
CA PRO A 79 -17.46 13.52 -10.98
C PRO A 79 -16.67 12.57 -10.07
N ALA A 80 -15.73 13.10 -9.27
CA ALA A 80 -14.94 12.29 -8.36
C ALA A 80 -15.80 11.63 -7.28
N LYS A 81 -16.78 12.37 -6.71
CA LYS A 81 -17.76 11.83 -5.78
C LYS A 81 -18.56 10.69 -6.42
N ALA A 82 -19.07 10.88 -7.63
CA ALA A 82 -19.86 9.85 -8.32
C ALA A 82 -19.07 8.55 -8.51
N ILE A 83 -17.78 8.64 -8.84
CA ILE A 83 -16.89 7.47 -8.95
C ILE A 83 -16.69 6.82 -7.58
N MET A 84 -16.39 7.60 -6.54
CA MET A 84 -16.19 7.05 -5.19
C MET A 84 -17.46 6.40 -4.64
N ASP A 85 -18.62 7.03 -4.78
CA ASP A 85 -19.91 6.48 -4.37
C ASP A 85 -20.22 5.18 -5.13
N GLY A 86 -19.97 5.15 -6.44
CA GLY A 86 -20.14 3.96 -7.27
C GLY A 86 -19.23 2.79 -6.83
N LEU A 87 -17.95 3.08 -6.53
CA LEU A 87 -17.02 2.09 -6.00
C LEU A 87 -17.46 1.59 -4.62
N THR A 88 -17.86 2.49 -3.71
CA THR A 88 -18.34 2.11 -2.38
C THR A 88 -19.61 1.27 -2.46
N HIS A 89 -20.58 1.65 -3.30
CA HIS A 89 -21.79 0.87 -3.52
C HIS A 89 -21.50 -0.50 -4.12
N PHE A 90 -20.60 -0.58 -5.10
CA PHE A 90 -20.15 -1.85 -5.66
C PHE A 90 -19.58 -2.76 -4.58
N LEU A 91 -18.69 -2.22 -3.72
CA LEU A 91 -18.07 -2.99 -2.65
C LEU A 91 -19.07 -3.42 -1.57
N GLN A 92 -20.01 -2.55 -1.19
CA GLN A 92 -21.04 -2.85 -0.21
C GLN A 92 -22.07 -3.87 -0.72
N GLY A 93 -22.34 -3.89 -2.03
CA GLY A 93 -23.21 -4.85 -2.67
C GLY A 93 -22.55 -6.20 -2.98
N MET A 94 -21.26 -6.39 -2.67
CA MET A 94 -20.60 -7.67 -2.90
C MET A 94 -21.11 -8.76 -1.95
N GLY A 95 -21.55 -9.89 -2.52
CA GLY A 95 -21.68 -11.13 -1.77
C GLY A 95 -20.31 -11.65 -1.29
N SER A 96 -20.33 -12.62 -0.37
CA SER A 96 -19.12 -13.21 0.22
C SER A 96 -18.12 -13.74 -0.82
N THR A 97 -18.60 -14.41 -1.87
CA THR A 97 -17.75 -14.94 -2.96
C THR A 97 -16.97 -13.83 -3.68
N ASN A 98 -17.61 -12.70 -4.00
CA ASN A 98 -16.96 -11.58 -4.69
C ASN A 98 -15.94 -10.89 -3.78
N ALA A 99 -16.26 -10.76 -2.48
CA ALA A 99 -15.32 -10.23 -1.49
C ALA A 99 -14.05 -11.10 -1.40
N VAL A 100 -14.21 -12.43 -1.40
CA VAL A 100 -13.08 -13.38 -1.41
C VAL A 100 -12.24 -13.25 -2.66
N ILE A 101 -12.85 -13.17 -3.84
CA ILE A 101 -12.13 -13.02 -5.12
C ILE A 101 -11.36 -11.69 -5.14
N LEU A 102 -11.97 -10.60 -4.68
CA LEU A 102 -11.30 -9.31 -4.56
C LEU A 102 -10.11 -9.40 -3.59
N GLY A 103 -10.29 -10.05 -2.45
CA GLY A 103 -9.22 -10.29 -1.48
C GLY A 103 -8.07 -11.09 -2.07
N LEU A 104 -8.37 -12.13 -2.83
CA LEU A 104 -7.39 -12.95 -3.53
C LEU A 104 -6.56 -12.11 -4.51
N LEU A 105 -7.23 -11.31 -5.33
CA LEU A 105 -6.60 -10.43 -6.32
C LEU A 105 -5.72 -9.38 -5.65
N LEU A 106 -6.25 -8.63 -4.68
CA LEU A 106 -5.51 -7.59 -3.98
C LEU A 106 -4.34 -8.16 -3.19
N GLY A 107 -4.54 -9.30 -2.53
CA GLY A 107 -3.48 -9.99 -1.80
C GLY A 107 -2.37 -10.48 -2.73
N GLY A 108 -2.72 -11.04 -3.89
CA GLY A 108 -1.75 -11.45 -4.90
C GLY A 108 -0.95 -10.25 -5.41
N MET A 109 -1.62 -9.16 -5.79
CA MET A 109 -0.97 -7.93 -6.27
C MET A 109 0.09 -7.37 -5.29
N MET A 110 -0.16 -7.50 -3.98
CA MET A 110 0.81 -7.07 -2.96
C MET A 110 2.13 -7.85 -3.01
N ALA A 111 2.15 -9.07 -3.51
CA ALA A 111 3.33 -9.92 -3.48
C ALA A 111 4.03 -10.10 -4.84
N VAL A 112 3.40 -9.71 -5.94
CA VAL A 112 3.94 -9.93 -7.31
C VAL A 112 5.30 -9.29 -7.52
N ASP A 113 5.49 -8.05 -7.04
CA ASP A 113 6.70 -7.26 -7.25
C ASP A 113 7.30 -6.70 -5.95
N MET A 114 6.89 -7.25 -4.80
CA MET A 114 7.46 -6.99 -3.46
C MET A 114 7.65 -5.50 -3.11
N GLY A 115 6.72 -4.65 -3.52
CA GLY A 115 6.79 -3.20 -3.30
C GLY A 115 6.89 -2.37 -4.58
N GLY A 116 6.90 -3.03 -5.75
CA GLY A 116 6.86 -2.39 -7.06
C GLY A 116 5.50 -1.78 -7.43
N PRO A 117 5.32 -1.40 -8.72
CA PRO A 117 4.13 -0.69 -9.18
C PRO A 117 2.79 -1.41 -8.92
N THR A 118 2.76 -2.73 -9.00
CA THR A 118 1.56 -3.56 -8.80
C THR A 118 1.15 -3.56 -7.34
N ASN A 119 2.11 -3.75 -6.43
CA ASN A 119 1.90 -3.62 -5.00
C ASN A 119 1.40 -2.21 -4.64
N LYS A 120 2.07 -1.16 -5.13
CA LYS A 120 1.64 0.22 -4.85
C LYS A 120 0.28 0.54 -5.44
N ALA A 121 -0.09 -0.01 -6.60
CA ALA A 121 -1.43 0.16 -7.16
C ALA A 121 -2.51 -0.46 -6.26
N ALA A 122 -2.33 -1.70 -5.78
CA ALA A 122 -3.26 -2.34 -4.86
C ALA A 122 -3.34 -1.58 -3.52
N TYR A 123 -2.20 -1.14 -3.00
CA TYR A 123 -2.14 -0.34 -1.78
C TYR A 123 -2.85 1.02 -1.93
N THR A 124 -2.60 1.74 -3.02
CA THR A 124 -3.24 3.02 -3.32
C THR A 124 -4.75 2.87 -3.46
N PHE A 125 -5.23 1.80 -4.10
CA PHE A 125 -6.65 1.47 -4.16
C PHE A 125 -7.25 1.30 -2.75
N ALA A 126 -6.60 0.50 -1.89
CA ALA A 126 -7.11 0.23 -0.56
C ALA A 126 -7.07 1.45 0.38
N VAL A 127 -5.98 2.23 0.36
CA VAL A 127 -5.89 3.49 1.11
C VAL A 127 -6.92 4.49 0.62
N GLY A 128 -7.17 4.55 -0.69
CA GLY A 128 -8.12 5.49 -1.25
C GLY A 128 -9.55 5.28 -0.76
N LEU A 129 -9.90 4.03 -0.44
CA LEU A 129 -11.20 3.64 0.08
C LEU A 129 -11.40 3.94 1.57
N LEU A 130 -10.32 4.23 2.32
CA LEU A 130 -10.41 4.65 3.73
C LEU A 130 -11.17 5.98 3.86
N ALA A 131 -10.99 6.90 2.90
CA ALA A 131 -11.69 8.18 2.88
C ALA A 131 -13.22 8.02 2.74
N SER A 132 -13.67 6.88 2.22
CA SER A 132 -15.08 6.52 2.05
C SER A 132 -15.55 5.48 3.07
N ASN A 133 -14.84 5.33 4.20
CA ASN A 133 -15.14 4.39 5.28
C ASN A 133 -15.22 2.91 4.85
N SER A 134 -14.54 2.55 3.76
CA SER A 134 -14.45 1.15 3.30
C SER A 134 -13.12 0.56 3.76
N PHE A 135 -13.17 -0.21 4.85
CA PHE A 135 -12.00 -0.69 5.59
C PHE A 135 -11.57 -2.12 5.26
N LEU A 136 -12.41 -2.89 4.53
CA LEU A 136 -12.12 -4.29 4.19
C LEU A 136 -10.89 -4.42 3.27
N PRO A 137 -10.78 -3.66 2.15
CA PRO A 137 -9.64 -3.81 1.25
C PRO A 137 -8.31 -3.44 1.91
N MET A 138 -8.33 -2.46 2.83
CA MET A 138 -7.14 -2.07 3.60
C MET A 138 -6.63 -3.21 4.49
N ALA A 139 -7.54 -3.92 5.16
CA ALA A 139 -7.15 -5.09 5.95
C ALA A 139 -6.53 -6.18 5.06
N ALA A 140 -7.15 -6.50 3.92
CA ALA A 140 -6.65 -7.51 3.01
C ALA A 140 -5.24 -7.17 2.49
N VAL A 141 -5.04 -5.94 2.01
CA VAL A 141 -3.76 -5.46 1.47
C VAL A 141 -2.68 -5.41 2.56
N MET A 142 -3.00 -4.92 3.76
CA MET A 142 -1.99 -4.82 4.82
C MET A 142 -1.56 -6.22 5.30
N ALA A 143 -2.51 -7.12 5.56
CA ALA A 143 -2.20 -8.49 5.95
C ALA A 143 -1.37 -9.19 4.87
N ALA A 144 -1.77 -9.08 3.61
CA ALA A 144 -1.09 -9.73 2.49
C ALA A 144 0.33 -9.20 2.28
N GLY A 145 0.60 -7.89 2.43
CA GLY A 145 1.96 -7.36 2.25
C GLY A 145 2.94 -7.75 3.36
N MET A 146 2.47 -8.18 4.52
CA MET A 146 3.35 -8.72 5.59
C MET A 146 3.82 -10.15 5.27
N VAL A 147 3.03 -10.90 4.51
CA VAL A 147 3.20 -12.36 4.33
C VAL A 147 4.46 -12.75 3.57
N PRO A 148 4.87 -12.12 2.45
CA PRO A 148 6.07 -12.51 1.73
C PRO A 148 7.34 -12.59 2.59
N PRO A 149 7.75 -11.51 3.31
CA PRO A 149 8.94 -11.57 4.16
C PRO A 149 8.76 -12.48 5.39
N LEU A 150 7.56 -12.57 5.99
CA LEU A 150 7.29 -13.49 7.11
C LEU A 150 7.41 -14.96 6.69
N GLY A 151 6.86 -15.32 5.53
CA GLY A 151 6.89 -16.68 5.00
C GLY A 151 8.30 -17.11 4.61
N ILE A 152 9.09 -16.20 4.04
CA ILE A 152 10.51 -16.44 3.75
C ILE A 152 11.29 -16.64 5.06
N ALA A 153 11.09 -15.76 6.04
CA ALA A 153 11.75 -15.89 7.33
C ALA A 153 11.45 -17.25 7.98
N LEU A 154 10.18 -17.65 7.99
CA LEU A 154 9.76 -18.95 8.51
C LEU A 154 10.40 -20.11 7.73
N ALA A 155 10.43 -20.05 6.40
CA ALA A 155 11.07 -21.07 5.56
C ALA A 155 12.57 -21.21 5.85
N THR A 156 13.28 -20.08 6.03
CA THR A 156 14.72 -20.08 6.34
C THR A 156 15.04 -20.68 7.72
N PHE A 157 14.13 -20.51 8.68
CA PHE A 157 14.25 -21.09 10.02
C PHE A 157 14.01 -22.61 10.03
N ILE A 158 13.01 -23.09 9.29
CA ILE A 158 12.60 -24.50 9.29
C ILE A 158 13.48 -25.33 8.33
N ALA A 159 13.59 -24.92 7.07
CA ALA A 159 14.30 -25.68 6.03
C ALA A 159 15.70 -25.13 5.77
N LYS A 160 16.51 -25.03 6.83
CA LYS A 160 17.87 -24.44 6.79
C LYS A 160 18.70 -24.98 5.63
N ASN A 161 18.64 -26.29 5.37
CA ASN A 161 19.37 -26.97 4.28
C ASN A 161 19.00 -26.51 2.85
N ARG A 162 17.97 -25.67 2.66
CA ARG A 162 17.56 -25.12 1.36
C ARG A 162 17.97 -23.65 1.15
N PHE A 163 18.61 -23.04 2.15
CA PHE A 163 19.01 -21.63 2.15
C PHE A 163 20.50 -21.50 2.55
N SER A 164 21.23 -20.61 1.87
CA SER A 164 22.62 -20.30 2.22
C SER A 164 22.74 -19.62 3.59
N ALA A 165 23.95 -19.54 4.15
CA ALA A 165 24.19 -18.81 5.40
C ALA A 165 23.68 -17.37 5.32
N ASP A 166 23.98 -16.66 4.23
CA ASP A 166 23.52 -15.28 4.00
C ASP A 166 21.98 -15.18 3.91
N GLU A 167 21.32 -16.16 3.25
CA GLU A 167 19.86 -16.20 3.17
C GLU A 167 19.22 -16.43 4.55
N ARG A 168 19.87 -17.20 5.43
CA ARG A 168 19.38 -17.43 6.81
C ARG A 168 19.53 -16.18 7.67
N GLU A 169 20.63 -15.44 7.54
CA GLU A 169 20.80 -14.16 8.24
C GLU A 169 19.83 -13.08 7.71
N ALA A 170 19.69 -12.99 6.38
CA ALA A 170 18.70 -12.12 5.76
C ALA A 170 17.27 -12.49 6.17
N GLY A 171 16.99 -13.77 6.45
CA GLY A 171 15.69 -14.25 6.92
C GLY A 171 15.27 -13.65 8.26
N LYS A 172 16.23 -13.41 9.17
CA LYS A 172 15.96 -12.72 10.45
C LYS A 172 15.56 -11.27 10.23
N ALA A 173 16.26 -10.58 9.33
CA ALA A 173 15.89 -9.21 8.95
C ALA A 173 14.52 -9.16 8.26
N ALA A 174 14.24 -10.12 7.37
CA ALA A 174 12.94 -10.24 6.71
C ALA A 174 11.80 -10.43 7.73
N ALA A 175 12.01 -11.18 8.82
CA ALA A 175 10.99 -11.30 9.87
C ALA A 175 10.59 -9.93 10.45
N VAL A 176 11.57 -9.10 10.81
CA VAL A 176 11.32 -7.76 11.38
C VAL A 176 10.63 -6.84 10.37
N LEU A 177 11.08 -6.87 9.11
CA LEU A 177 10.47 -6.11 8.02
C LEU A 177 9.03 -6.55 7.77
N GLY A 178 8.77 -7.85 7.77
CA GLY A 178 7.42 -8.40 7.60
C GLY A 178 6.46 -8.02 8.71
N ILE A 179 6.90 -8.10 9.97
CA ILE A 179 6.12 -7.61 11.13
C ILE A 179 5.80 -6.11 10.96
N SER A 180 6.68 -5.35 10.33
CA SER A 180 6.54 -3.91 10.09
C SER A 180 5.76 -3.57 8.81
N PHE A 181 5.20 -4.55 8.11
CA PHE A 181 4.54 -4.35 6.80
C PHE A 181 5.47 -3.71 5.75
N ILE A 182 6.71 -4.20 5.69
CA ILE A 182 7.71 -3.87 4.67
C ILE A 182 7.94 -5.13 3.83
N THR A 183 7.22 -5.22 2.70
CA THR A 183 7.25 -6.37 1.79
C THR A 183 8.61 -6.54 1.10
N GLU A 184 9.37 -5.45 0.99
CA GLU A 184 10.67 -5.34 0.34
C GLU A 184 11.73 -6.27 0.95
N GLY A 185 11.54 -6.72 2.19
CA GLY A 185 12.40 -7.73 2.83
C GLY A 185 12.48 -9.06 2.05
N ALA A 186 11.52 -9.32 1.15
CA ALA A 186 11.52 -10.48 0.26
C ALA A 186 12.39 -10.32 -1.00
N ILE A 187 12.74 -9.08 -1.39
CA ILE A 187 13.44 -8.79 -2.65
C ILE A 187 14.77 -9.54 -2.79
N PRO A 188 15.66 -9.61 -1.77
CA PRO A 188 16.94 -10.32 -1.91
C PRO A 188 16.77 -11.80 -2.27
N PHE A 189 15.71 -12.43 -1.75
CA PHE A 189 15.39 -13.83 -2.02
C PHE A 189 14.77 -14.02 -3.40
N ALA A 190 13.86 -13.12 -3.78
CA ALA A 190 13.24 -13.12 -5.10
C ALA A 190 14.27 -12.85 -6.21
N ALA A 191 15.26 -11.99 -5.97
CA ALA A 191 16.35 -11.73 -6.91
C ALA A 191 17.23 -12.98 -7.14
N LYS A 192 17.45 -13.79 -6.10
CA LYS A 192 18.27 -15.00 -6.18
C LYS A 192 17.52 -16.19 -6.78
N ASP A 193 16.21 -16.32 -6.53
CA ASP A 193 15.39 -17.44 -7.00
C ASP A 193 13.94 -17.01 -7.35
N PRO A 194 13.75 -16.22 -8.42
CA PRO A 194 12.48 -15.57 -8.71
C PRO A 194 11.35 -16.57 -9.01
N LEU A 195 11.67 -17.65 -9.73
CA LEU A 195 10.69 -18.63 -10.19
C LEU A 195 10.04 -19.41 -9.04
N ARG A 196 10.69 -19.49 -7.88
CA ARG A 196 10.16 -20.20 -6.71
C ARG A 196 9.65 -19.23 -5.65
N VAL A 197 10.35 -18.12 -5.45
CA VAL A 197 10.00 -17.16 -4.39
C VAL A 197 8.76 -16.36 -4.76
N ILE A 198 8.70 -15.79 -5.96
CA ILE A 198 7.57 -14.92 -6.34
C ILE A 198 6.25 -15.71 -6.30
N PRO A 199 6.11 -16.89 -6.95
CA PRO A 199 4.85 -17.63 -6.91
C PRO A 199 4.46 -18.06 -5.49
N SER A 200 5.42 -18.48 -4.66
CA SER A 200 5.14 -18.87 -3.27
C SER A 200 4.60 -17.70 -2.45
N CYS A 201 5.20 -16.52 -2.59
CA CYS A 201 4.75 -15.30 -1.93
C CYS A 201 3.37 -14.85 -2.44
N VAL A 202 3.14 -14.91 -3.76
CA VAL A 202 1.85 -14.54 -4.36
C VAL A 202 0.73 -15.44 -3.86
N VAL A 203 0.94 -16.76 -3.81
CA VAL A 203 -0.08 -17.70 -3.33
C VAL A 203 -0.42 -17.46 -1.86
N GLY A 204 0.57 -17.29 -0.99
CA GLY A 204 0.33 -17.03 0.43
C GLY A 204 -0.32 -15.66 0.69
N ALA A 205 0.09 -14.62 -0.02
CA ALA A 205 -0.49 -13.29 0.09
C ALA A 205 -1.92 -13.24 -0.46
N ALA A 206 -2.19 -13.91 -1.58
CA ALA A 206 -3.52 -14.05 -2.15
C ALA A 206 -4.47 -14.80 -1.20
N LEU A 207 -4.02 -15.91 -0.61
CA LEU A 207 -4.80 -16.62 0.42
C LEU A 207 -5.10 -15.71 1.61
N THR A 208 -4.12 -14.93 2.07
CA THR A 208 -4.30 -14.01 3.19
C THR A 208 -5.35 -12.94 2.90
N GLY A 209 -5.28 -12.33 1.72
CA GLY A 209 -6.27 -11.34 1.31
C GLY A 209 -7.68 -11.95 1.18
N ALA A 210 -7.78 -13.16 0.61
CA ALA A 210 -9.02 -13.91 0.51
C ALA A 210 -9.64 -14.21 1.89
N LEU A 211 -8.85 -14.71 2.84
CA LEU A 211 -9.29 -14.99 4.20
C LEU A 211 -9.67 -13.73 4.96
N SER A 212 -8.89 -12.64 4.82
CA SER A 212 -9.17 -11.35 5.43
C SER A 212 -10.54 -10.82 4.99
N MET A 213 -10.84 -10.87 3.68
CA MET A 213 -12.14 -10.47 3.15
C MET A 213 -13.26 -11.44 3.53
N LEU A 214 -13.01 -12.76 3.54
CA LEU A 214 -13.97 -13.77 3.94
C LEU A 214 -14.45 -13.56 5.38
N PHE A 215 -13.51 -13.29 6.28
CA PHE A 215 -13.79 -13.07 7.70
C PHE A 215 -14.25 -11.63 7.99
N GLY A 216 -14.39 -10.78 6.97
CA GLY A 216 -14.82 -9.40 7.14
C GLY A 216 -13.86 -8.56 7.97
N CYS A 217 -12.56 -8.86 7.94
CA CYS A 217 -11.56 -8.13 8.69
C CYS A 217 -11.48 -6.69 8.19
N THR A 218 -11.45 -5.72 9.10
CA THR A 218 -11.38 -4.29 8.76
C THR A 218 -10.15 -3.67 9.39
N LEU A 219 -9.59 -2.66 8.71
CA LEU A 219 -8.42 -1.96 9.19
C LEU A 219 -8.52 -0.47 8.88
N ARG A 220 -8.37 0.36 9.92
CA ARG A 220 -8.46 1.83 9.79
C ARG A 220 -7.11 2.51 9.57
N ALA A 221 -6.02 1.88 10.02
CA ALA A 221 -4.68 2.42 9.83
C ALA A 221 -4.11 1.97 8.47
N PRO A 222 -3.54 2.87 7.67
CA PRO A 222 -2.98 2.51 6.37
C PRO A 222 -1.61 1.81 6.49
N HIS A 223 -0.95 1.90 7.65
CA HIS A 223 0.41 1.39 7.84
C HIS A 223 0.66 0.98 9.29
N GLY A 224 1.74 0.23 9.52
CA GLY A 224 2.24 -0.13 10.85
C GLY A 224 2.24 -1.62 11.19
N GLY A 225 1.83 -2.50 10.27
CA GLY A 225 1.95 -3.95 10.41
C GLY A 225 1.37 -4.50 11.72
N VAL A 226 2.11 -5.38 12.41
CA VAL A 226 1.70 -5.95 13.70
C VAL A 226 1.52 -4.88 14.78
N PHE A 227 2.24 -3.76 14.71
CA PHE A 227 2.16 -2.71 15.73
C PHE A 227 0.78 -2.07 15.81
N VAL A 228 0.02 -2.07 14.70
CA VAL A 228 -1.37 -1.60 14.68
C VAL A 228 -2.29 -2.51 15.49
N LEU A 229 -1.96 -3.80 15.65
CA LEU A 229 -2.79 -4.75 16.40
C LEU A 229 -2.89 -4.39 17.88
N ALA A 230 -1.92 -3.64 18.41
CA ALA A 230 -1.93 -3.14 19.79
C ALA A 230 -2.81 -1.89 19.97
N ILE A 231 -3.26 -1.25 18.87
CA ILE A 231 -4.08 -0.05 18.92
C ILE A 231 -5.56 -0.46 19.06
N PRO A 232 -6.25 -0.07 20.14
CA PRO A 232 -7.66 -0.42 20.34
C PRO A 232 -8.52 0.05 19.17
N ASN A 233 -9.39 -0.85 18.67
CA ASN A 233 -10.33 -0.57 17.57
C ASN A 233 -9.71 -0.16 16.22
N ALA A 234 -8.41 -0.34 16.03
CA ALA A 234 -7.78 -0.13 14.73
C ALA A 234 -8.09 -1.27 13.75
N VAL A 235 -8.20 -2.51 14.28
CA VAL A 235 -8.51 -3.73 13.53
C VAL A 235 -9.85 -4.32 13.98
N GLY A 236 -10.76 -4.53 13.05
CA GLY A 236 -11.97 -5.34 13.27
C GLY A 236 -11.70 -6.81 12.97
N ASN A 237 -12.31 -7.72 13.73
CA ASN A 237 -12.09 -9.17 13.65
C ASN A 237 -10.61 -9.55 13.81
N LEU A 238 -9.99 -9.06 14.90
CA LEU A 238 -8.56 -9.19 15.17
C LEU A 238 -8.06 -10.65 15.14
N LEU A 239 -8.77 -11.58 15.78
CA LEU A 239 -8.35 -12.99 15.81
C LEU A 239 -8.36 -13.63 14.41
N PRO A 240 -9.45 -13.53 13.62
CA PRO A 240 -9.44 -13.92 12.21
C PRO A 240 -8.36 -13.23 11.37
N TYR A 241 -8.07 -11.95 11.62
CA TYR A 241 -7.03 -11.20 10.92
C TYR A 241 -5.63 -11.78 11.17
N ILE A 242 -5.29 -12.05 12.42
CA ILE A 242 -4.03 -12.73 12.78
C ILE A 242 -3.99 -14.13 12.15
N GLY A 243 -5.11 -14.86 12.21
CA GLY A 243 -5.25 -16.18 11.58
C GLY A 243 -4.97 -16.16 10.08
N ALA A 244 -5.47 -15.16 9.36
CA ALA A 244 -5.22 -14.98 7.93
C ALA A 244 -3.73 -14.75 7.62
N ILE A 245 -3.05 -13.88 8.38
CA ILE A 245 -1.61 -13.61 8.22
C ILE A 245 -0.79 -14.88 8.49
N VAL A 246 -1.10 -15.60 9.56
CA VAL A 246 -0.42 -16.86 9.92
C VAL A 246 -0.63 -17.91 8.83
N ALA A 247 -1.86 -18.07 8.34
CA ALA A 247 -2.17 -19.03 7.28
C ALA A 247 -1.36 -18.75 6.00
N GLY A 248 -1.34 -17.51 5.52
CA GLY A 248 -0.55 -17.16 4.33
C GLY A 248 0.96 -17.26 4.55
N THR A 249 1.45 -16.93 5.74
CA THR A 249 2.85 -17.11 6.14
C THR A 249 3.25 -18.58 6.05
N ILE A 250 2.42 -19.47 6.61
CA ILE A 250 2.65 -20.93 6.55
C ILE A 250 2.61 -21.42 5.10
N VAL A 251 1.61 -21.01 4.31
CA VAL A 251 1.50 -21.43 2.91
C VAL A 251 2.70 -20.97 2.08
N THR A 252 3.14 -19.72 2.24
CA THR A 252 4.36 -19.21 1.60
C THR A 252 5.56 -20.06 1.99
N ALA A 253 5.73 -20.35 3.28
CA ALA A 253 6.85 -21.13 3.78
C ALA A 253 6.83 -22.56 3.24
N VAL A 254 5.68 -23.24 3.28
CA VAL A 254 5.50 -24.60 2.78
C VAL A 254 5.79 -24.67 1.28
N MET A 255 5.28 -23.72 0.48
CA MET A 255 5.58 -23.67 -0.94
C MET A 255 7.07 -23.50 -1.21
N LEU A 256 7.75 -22.60 -0.50
CA LEU A 256 9.20 -22.44 -0.62
C LEU A 256 9.95 -23.73 -0.25
N MET A 257 9.54 -24.39 0.83
CA MET A 257 10.13 -25.66 1.27
C MET A 257 9.93 -26.79 0.26
N LEU A 258 8.79 -26.83 -0.44
CA LEU A 258 8.53 -27.84 -1.46
C LEU A 258 9.27 -27.55 -2.76
N LEU A 259 9.33 -26.28 -3.18
CA LEU A 259 9.87 -25.88 -4.47
C LEU A 259 11.41 -25.73 -4.48
N LYS A 260 12.02 -25.14 -3.43
CA LYS A 260 13.48 -24.99 -3.36
C LYS A 260 14.09 -26.35 -3.04
N LYS A 261 15.17 -26.76 -3.71
CA LYS A 261 15.87 -28.02 -3.42
C LYS A 261 16.87 -27.83 -2.26
N PRO A 262 17.21 -28.90 -1.52
CA PRO A 262 18.34 -28.86 -0.60
C PRO A 262 19.62 -28.45 -1.34
N ILE A 263 20.41 -27.58 -0.71
CA ILE A 263 21.74 -27.23 -1.18
C ILE A 263 22.61 -28.47 -0.98
N VAL A 264 23.18 -28.97 -2.07
CA VAL A 264 24.17 -30.05 -2.02
C VAL A 264 25.49 -29.37 -1.67
N ASP A 265 25.99 -29.60 -0.46
CA ASP A 265 27.35 -29.19 -0.12
C ASP A 265 28.30 -29.97 -1.02
N GLY A 266 28.96 -29.27 -1.96
CA GLY A 266 30.08 -29.85 -2.70
C GLY A 266 31.20 -30.24 -1.72
N PRO A 267 32.02 -31.27 -2.03
CA PRO A 267 33.05 -31.72 -1.11
C PRO A 267 33.94 -30.54 -0.71
N ALA A 268 34.12 -30.36 0.59
CA ALA A 268 35.03 -29.38 1.14
C ALA A 268 36.40 -29.61 0.50
N VAL A 269 36.86 -28.67 -0.32
CA VAL A 269 38.23 -28.66 -0.80
C VAL A 269 39.09 -28.39 0.42
N ALA A 270 39.66 -29.46 0.98
CA ALA A 270 40.66 -29.38 2.02
C ALA A 270 41.84 -28.58 1.47
N ALA A 271 42.11 -27.42 2.09
CA ALA A 271 43.34 -26.67 1.94
C ALA A 271 44.30 -27.04 3.06
#